data_AF-A0A6M3J5T3-F1
#
_entry.id   AF-A0A6M3J5T3-F1
#
_cell.length_a   1.000
_cell.length_b   1.000
_cell.length_c   1.000
_cell.angle_alpha   90.00
_cell.angle_beta   90.00
_cell.angle_gamma   90.00
#
_symmetry.space_group_name_H-M   'P 1'
#
loop_
_entity.id
_entity.type
_entity.pdbx_description
1 polymer ?
#
loop_
_entity_poly.entity_id
_entity_poly.type
_entity_poly.pdbx_seq_one_letter_code
_entity_poly.pdbx_strand_id
1 'polypeptide(L)'
;MFSQLRKFEKILVTGPQRSGTTICAKMISEDTGHKLILEEVFGNSLESFSIIVRGEINFVIQCPAMNKYIHRFDDDITAIILMRRNVDDIIASEKRIAWEGTSELKRYGLSAGIIADIKYNYWNTYQKHKITNAFEIEYEDLAVHPLWVPKEERRNFTSRQIRLGE
;
A
#
# COMPACT_ATOMS: atom_id res chain seq x y z
N MET A 1 10.22 -7.66 -12.20
CA MET A 1 10.73 -6.94 -11.00
C MET A 1 10.45 -7.70 -9.71
N PHE A 2 9.26 -8.28 -9.54
CA PHE A 2 8.79 -8.86 -8.27
C PHE A 2 8.69 -10.40 -8.25
N SER A 3 9.39 -11.09 -9.16
CA SER A 3 9.29 -12.55 -9.30
C SER A 3 9.65 -13.33 -8.03
N GLN A 4 10.53 -12.80 -7.19
CA GLN A 4 10.91 -13.36 -5.89
C GLN A 4 9.75 -13.44 -4.89
N LEU A 5 8.69 -12.64 -5.08
CA LEU A 5 7.51 -12.66 -4.21
C LEU A 5 6.56 -13.82 -4.53
N ARG A 6 6.74 -14.53 -5.66
CA ARG A 6 5.90 -15.67 -6.06
C ARG A 6 5.86 -16.82 -5.05
N LYS A 7 6.85 -16.90 -4.16
CA LYS A 7 6.92 -17.93 -3.12
C LYS A 7 5.93 -17.72 -1.97
N PHE A 8 5.39 -16.52 -1.84
CA PHE A 8 4.38 -16.20 -0.82
C PHE A 8 3.00 -16.45 -1.41
N GLU A 9 2.06 -16.93 -0.61
CA GLU A 9 0.68 -17.10 -1.05
C GLU A 9 -0.15 -15.83 -0.82
N LYS A 10 0.29 -14.98 0.11
CA LYS A 10 -0.42 -13.75 0.47
C LYS A 10 0.56 -12.59 0.42
N ILE A 11 0.21 -11.53 -0.29
CA ILE A 11 1.05 -10.33 -0.38
C ILE A 11 0.22 -9.12 0.01
N LEU A 12 0.57 -8.47 1.11
CA LEU A 12 -0.13 -7.29 1.62
C LEU A 12 0.69 -6.02 1.30
N VAL A 13 0.18 -5.17 0.43
CA VAL A 13 0.83 -3.90 0.05
C VAL A 13 0.19 -2.75 0.81
N THR A 14 0.95 -2.14 1.71
CA THR A 14 0.49 -1.07 2.60
C THR A 14 1.42 0.15 2.54
N GLY A 15 1.08 1.19 3.30
CA GLY A 15 1.81 2.45 3.38
C GLY A 15 0.87 3.62 3.64
N PRO A 16 1.40 4.84 3.65
CA PRO A 16 0.58 6.04 3.55
C PRO A 16 -0.30 6.02 2.30
N GLN A 17 -1.45 6.68 2.39
CA GLN A 17 -2.19 7.02 1.18
C GLN A 17 -1.26 7.81 0.24
N ARG A 18 -1.46 7.65 -1.07
CA ARG A 18 -0.69 8.35 -2.12
C ARG A 18 0.80 7.96 -2.21
N SER A 19 1.30 6.97 -1.48
CA SER A 19 2.69 6.49 -1.59
C SER A 19 2.94 5.52 -2.76
N GLY A 20 1.91 5.23 -3.57
CA GLY A 20 2.04 4.31 -4.72
C GLY A 20 1.61 2.88 -4.45
N THR A 21 0.87 2.61 -3.37
CA THR A 21 0.39 1.25 -3.04
C THR A 21 -0.41 0.60 -4.17
N THR A 22 -1.22 1.36 -4.90
CA THR A 22 -2.05 0.83 -6.01
C THR A 22 -1.21 0.36 -7.19
N ILE A 23 -0.27 1.19 -7.65
CA ILE A 23 0.61 0.82 -8.77
C ILE A 23 1.52 -0.33 -8.37
N CYS A 24 2.08 -0.32 -7.15
CA CYS A 24 2.90 -1.41 -6.65
C CYS A 24 2.13 -2.74 -6.59
N ALA A 25 0.93 -2.76 -6.00
CA ALA A 25 0.11 -3.97 -5.92
C ALA A 25 -0.22 -4.54 -7.30
N LYS A 26 -0.53 -3.68 -8.28
CA LYS A 26 -0.77 -4.11 -9.66
C LYS A 26 0.48 -4.68 -10.33
N MET A 27 1.63 -4.04 -10.15
CA MET A 27 2.91 -4.53 -10.69
C MET A 27 3.30 -5.88 -10.09
N ILE A 28 3.11 -6.06 -8.78
CA ILE A 28 3.36 -7.34 -8.12
C ILE A 28 2.39 -8.40 -8.65
N SER A 29 1.10 -8.10 -8.77
CA SER A 29 0.10 -9.02 -9.31
C SER A 29 0.47 -9.48 -10.74
N GLU A 30 0.86 -8.55 -11.62
CA GLU A 30 1.34 -8.86 -12.98
C GLU A 30 2.58 -9.76 -12.96
N ASP A 31 3.60 -9.39 -12.19
CA ASP A 31 4.88 -10.10 -12.14
C ASP A 31 4.81 -11.46 -11.43
N THR A 32 3.79 -11.70 -10.61
CA THR A 32 3.66 -12.91 -9.78
C THR A 32 2.51 -13.83 -10.18
N GLY A 33 1.54 -13.33 -10.96
CA GLY A 33 0.32 -14.06 -11.32
C GLY A 33 -0.73 -14.13 -10.21
N HIS A 34 -0.56 -13.39 -9.10
CA HIS A 34 -1.51 -13.38 -7.99
C HIS A 34 -2.76 -12.58 -8.34
N LYS A 35 -3.91 -12.96 -7.76
CA LYS A 35 -5.15 -12.19 -7.86
C LYS A 35 -4.98 -10.83 -7.17
N LEU A 36 -5.22 -9.75 -7.90
CA LEU A 36 -5.24 -8.40 -7.30
C LEU A 36 -6.56 -8.17 -6.55
N ILE A 37 -6.45 -7.75 -5.29
CA ILE A 37 -7.58 -7.29 -4.46
C ILE A 37 -7.29 -5.83 -4.08
N LEU A 38 -8.21 -4.94 -4.42
CA LEU A 38 -8.09 -3.51 -4.09
C LEU A 38 -8.89 -3.16 -2.83
N GLU A 39 -8.54 -2.05 -2.19
CA GLU A 39 -9.12 -1.66 -0.90
C GLU A 39 -10.65 -1.49 -0.91
N GLU A 40 -11.26 -1.19 -2.06
CA GLU A 40 -12.69 -0.96 -2.20
C GLU A 40 -13.53 -2.21 -1.88
N VAL A 41 -12.94 -3.39 -1.99
CA VAL A 41 -13.60 -4.66 -1.68
C VAL A 41 -13.96 -4.76 -0.20
N PHE A 42 -13.15 -4.18 0.68
CA PHE A 42 -13.35 -4.22 2.15
C PHE A 42 -13.50 -2.83 2.78
N GLY A 43 -13.27 -1.78 2.02
CA GLY A 43 -13.31 -0.39 2.45
C GLY A 43 -12.44 -0.14 3.68
N ASN A 44 -13.09 0.32 4.75
CA ASN A 44 -12.44 0.69 6.01
C ASN A 44 -12.65 -0.33 7.14
N SER A 45 -13.18 -1.52 6.83
CA SER A 45 -13.53 -2.56 7.80
C SER A 45 -12.35 -3.49 8.06
N LEU A 46 -11.84 -3.49 9.30
CA LEU A 46 -10.82 -4.46 9.74
C LEU A 46 -11.37 -5.89 9.74
N GLU A 47 -12.66 -6.06 10.01
CA GLU A 47 -13.32 -7.37 10.01
C GLU A 47 -13.37 -7.95 8.59
N SER A 48 -13.86 -7.18 7.62
CA SER A 48 -13.94 -7.60 6.21
C SER A 48 -12.54 -7.87 5.64
N PHE A 49 -11.55 -7.03 5.97
CA PHE A 49 -10.15 -7.28 5.62
C PHE A 49 -9.64 -8.60 6.23
N SER A 50 -9.94 -8.85 7.50
CA SER A 50 -9.50 -10.07 8.19
C SER A 50 -10.14 -11.33 7.61
N ILE A 51 -11.40 -11.27 7.17
CA ILE A 51 -12.07 -12.40 6.51
C ILE A 51 -11.33 -12.76 5.22
N ILE A 52 -10.97 -11.77 4.40
CA ILE A 52 -10.25 -11.99 3.14
C ILE A 52 -8.86 -12.58 3.41
N VAL A 53 -8.06 -11.93 4.26
CA VAL A 53 -6.66 -12.34 4.49
C VAL A 53 -6.54 -13.72 5.15
N ARG A 54 -7.54 -14.14 5.94
CA ARG A 54 -7.55 -15.45 6.58
C ARG A 54 -8.24 -16.53 5.74
N GLY A 55 -9.16 -16.15 4.85
CA GLY A 55 -9.98 -17.08 4.07
C GLY A 55 -9.52 -17.33 2.63
N GLU A 56 -8.71 -16.43 2.06
CA GLU A 56 -8.18 -16.55 0.69
C GLU A 56 -6.65 -16.75 0.69
N ILE A 57 -6.14 -17.28 -0.43
CA ILE A 57 -4.71 -17.42 -0.74
C ILE A 57 -4.48 -17.04 -2.21
N ASN A 58 -3.22 -16.95 -2.62
CA ASN A 58 -2.76 -16.56 -3.96
C ASN A 58 -3.25 -15.16 -4.39
N PHE A 59 -3.12 -14.17 -3.49
CA PHE A 59 -3.53 -12.80 -3.75
C PHE A 59 -2.46 -11.75 -3.42
N VAL A 60 -2.59 -10.60 -4.08
CA VAL A 60 -1.94 -9.34 -3.69
C VAL A 60 -3.04 -8.37 -3.30
N ILE A 61 -3.00 -7.84 -2.08
CA ILE A 61 -4.01 -6.89 -1.58
C ILE A 61 -3.41 -5.51 -1.34
N GLN A 62 -3.99 -4.48 -1.95
CA GLN A 62 -3.67 -3.10 -1.66
C GLN A 62 -4.46 -2.64 -0.43
N CYS A 63 -3.77 -2.20 0.63
CA CYS A 63 -4.40 -1.97 1.94
C CYS A 63 -3.74 -0.84 2.79
N PRO A 64 -3.62 0.41 2.28
CA PRO A 64 -3.04 1.53 3.02
C PRO A 64 -3.87 1.94 4.25
N ALA A 65 -5.19 1.79 4.20
CA ALA A 65 -6.09 2.05 5.34
C ALA A 65 -5.89 1.06 6.50
N MET A 66 -5.36 -0.13 6.21
CA MET A 66 -5.08 -1.18 7.20
C MET A 66 -3.65 -1.11 7.76
N ASN A 67 -2.86 -0.11 7.36
CA ASN A 67 -1.46 0.02 7.76
C ASN A 67 -1.26 -0.15 9.27
N LYS A 68 -2.09 0.50 10.11
CA LYS A 68 -2.03 0.38 11.58
C LYS A 68 -2.07 -1.06 12.09
N TYR A 69 -2.78 -1.94 11.39
CA TYR A 69 -3.07 -3.30 11.85
C TYR A 69 -2.27 -4.37 11.11
N ILE A 70 -1.45 -4.01 10.12
CA ILE A 70 -0.89 -4.99 9.17
C ILE A 70 -0.03 -6.07 9.85
N HIS A 71 0.66 -5.72 10.93
CA HIS A 71 1.50 -6.63 11.73
C HIS A 71 0.71 -7.78 12.39
N ARG A 72 -0.63 -7.69 12.44
CA ARG A 72 -1.51 -8.76 12.99
C ARG A 72 -1.74 -9.91 12.01
N PHE A 73 -1.25 -9.78 10.78
CA PHE A 73 -1.44 -10.72 9.69
C PHE A 73 -0.10 -11.33 9.24
N ASP A 74 0.92 -11.29 10.10
CA ASP A 74 2.16 -12.03 9.88
C ASP A 74 1.91 -13.53 10.01
N ASP A 75 2.37 -14.27 9.00
CA ASP A 75 2.49 -15.73 9.00
C ASP A 75 3.57 -16.14 7.98
N ASP A 76 3.94 -17.43 7.96
CA ASP A 76 5.05 -17.94 7.14
C ASP A 76 4.81 -17.78 5.62
N ILE A 77 3.56 -17.66 5.19
CA ILE A 77 3.15 -17.58 3.79
C ILE A 77 2.80 -16.16 3.33
N THR A 78 2.84 -15.18 4.25
CA THR A 78 2.47 -13.79 3.99
C THR A 78 3.71 -12.91 3.86
N ALA A 79 3.83 -12.20 2.74
CA ALA A 79 4.72 -11.05 2.63
C ALA A 79 3.97 -9.75 2.92
N ILE A 80 4.58 -8.86 3.71
CA ILE A 80 4.03 -7.54 3.98
C ILE A 80 4.99 -6.50 3.42
N ILE A 81 4.47 -5.64 2.55
CA ILE A 81 5.22 -4.67 1.76
C ILE A 81 4.78 -3.28 2.18
N LEU A 82 5.72 -2.47 2.67
CA LEU A 82 5.50 -1.05 2.90
C LEU A 82 6.01 -0.23 1.70
N MET A 83 5.13 0.59 1.12
CA MET A 83 5.52 1.59 0.12
C MET A 83 6.10 2.85 0.77
N ARG A 84 7.35 3.13 0.44
CA ARG A 84 8.08 4.36 0.78
C ARG A 84 7.98 5.37 -0.34
N ARG A 85 7.74 6.63 0.02
CA ARG A 85 7.73 7.77 -0.89
C ARG A 85 8.06 9.01 -0.07
N ASN A 86 8.74 9.97 -0.69
CA ASN A 86 9.00 11.26 -0.05
C ASN A 86 7.69 11.89 0.47
N VAL A 87 7.72 12.37 1.71
CA VAL A 87 6.53 12.85 2.44
C VAL A 87 5.98 14.14 1.85
N ASP A 88 6.83 15.06 1.39
CA ASP A 88 6.37 16.28 0.72
C ASP A 88 5.63 15.95 -0.59
N ASP A 89 6.10 14.92 -1.28
CA ASP A 89 5.53 14.42 -2.52
C ASP A 89 4.16 13.71 -2.30
N ILE A 90 4.00 13.05 -1.14
CA ILE A 90 2.71 12.54 -0.65
C ILE A 90 1.77 13.71 -0.36
N ILE A 91 2.19 14.68 0.46
CA ILE A 91 1.39 15.85 0.85
C ILE A 91 0.94 16.64 -0.38
N ALA A 92 1.84 16.86 -1.35
CA ALA A 92 1.50 17.51 -2.62
C ALA A 92 0.43 16.72 -3.38
N SER A 93 0.53 15.38 -3.40
CA SER A 93 -0.50 14.55 -4.03
C SER A 93 -1.83 14.55 -3.27
N GLU A 94 -1.84 14.60 -1.94
CA GLU A 94 -3.05 14.65 -1.12
C GLU A 94 -3.79 15.97 -1.35
N LYS A 95 -3.06 17.10 -1.30
CA LYS A 95 -3.59 18.43 -1.60
C LYS A 95 -4.23 18.52 -2.97
N ARG A 96 -3.59 17.94 -4.00
CA ARG A 96 -4.09 17.95 -5.38
C ARG A 96 -5.48 17.32 -5.54
N ILE A 97 -5.82 16.36 -4.69
CA ILE A 97 -7.11 15.65 -4.74
C ILE A 97 -8.02 16.00 -3.57
N ALA A 98 -7.71 17.06 -2.82
CA ALA A 98 -8.44 17.47 -1.61
C ALA A 98 -8.65 16.34 -0.59
N TRP A 99 -7.63 15.50 -0.38
CA TRP A 99 -7.70 14.43 0.62
C TRP A 99 -7.28 14.94 2.00
N GLU A 100 -8.12 14.73 3.02
CA GLU A 100 -7.96 15.37 4.34
C GLU A 100 -7.35 14.48 5.44
N GLY A 101 -7.29 13.15 5.25
CA GLY A 101 -6.63 12.21 6.17
C GLY A 101 -7.16 12.10 7.60
N THR A 102 -8.18 12.87 7.97
CA THR A 102 -8.73 12.96 9.34
C THR A 102 -9.17 11.61 9.90
N SER A 103 -9.76 10.74 9.06
CA SER A 103 -10.17 9.39 9.45
C SER A 103 -8.98 8.47 9.74
N GLU A 104 -7.87 8.64 9.03
CA GLU A 104 -6.63 7.88 9.26
C GLU A 104 -5.97 8.31 10.58
N LEU A 105 -5.89 9.62 10.85
CA LEU A 105 -5.33 10.16 12.10
C LEU A 105 -6.07 9.60 13.33
N LYS A 106 -7.41 9.56 13.26
CA LYS A 106 -8.24 8.96 14.33
C LYS A 106 -7.90 7.50 14.61
N ARG A 107 -7.50 6.73 13.59
CA ARG A 107 -7.04 5.35 13.83
C ARG A 107 -5.81 5.34 14.71
N TYR A 108 -4.92 6.30 14.60
CA TYR A 108 -3.73 6.40 15.44
C TYR A 108 -3.99 7.08 16.80
N GLY A 109 -5.24 7.46 17.11
CA GLY A 109 -5.59 8.17 18.34
C GLY A 109 -5.18 9.64 18.31
N LEU A 110 -4.99 10.21 17.12
CA LEU A 110 -4.50 11.58 16.93
C LEU A 110 -5.56 12.45 16.26
N SER A 111 -5.54 13.74 16.56
CA SER A 111 -6.41 14.76 15.94
C SER A 111 -5.69 15.61 14.89
N ALA A 112 -4.36 15.60 14.87
CA ALA A 112 -3.53 16.38 13.95
C ALA A 112 -2.18 15.67 13.69
N GLY A 113 -1.45 16.14 12.68
CA GLY A 113 -0.14 15.65 12.29
C GLY A 113 -0.09 15.18 10.83
N ILE A 114 1.12 14.96 10.32
CA ILE A 114 1.34 14.44 8.97
C ILE A 114 1.17 12.92 9.03
N ILE A 115 0.07 12.41 8.45
CA ILE A 115 -0.29 10.99 8.55
C ILE A 115 0.77 10.07 7.94
N ALA A 116 1.47 10.51 6.88
CA ALA A 116 2.55 9.75 6.28
C ALA A 116 3.71 9.52 7.26
N ASP A 117 4.16 10.57 7.96
CA ASP A 117 5.19 10.46 9.00
C ASP A 117 4.74 9.55 10.14
N ILE A 118 3.50 9.70 10.60
CA ILE A 118 2.94 8.86 11.66
C ILE A 118 2.98 7.38 11.27
N LYS A 119 2.55 7.04 10.05
CA LYS A 119 2.57 5.67 9.52
C LYS A 119 4.00 5.14 9.37
N TYR A 120 4.91 5.94 8.83
CA TYR A 120 6.30 5.54 8.66
C TYR A 120 7.02 5.33 10.00
N ASN A 121 6.78 6.22 10.96
CA ASN A 121 7.31 6.06 12.31
C ASN A 121 6.74 4.81 12.96
N TYR A 122 5.42 4.60 12.91
CA TYR A 122 4.79 3.42 13.49
C TYR A 122 5.31 2.12 12.87
N TRP A 123 5.50 2.10 11.55
CA TRP A 123 6.13 0.97 10.88
C TRP A 123 7.55 0.71 11.40
N ASN A 124 8.38 1.75 11.42
CA ASN A 124 9.79 1.67 11.81
C ASN A 124 10.00 1.25 13.26
N THR A 125 9.23 1.82 14.19
CA THR A 125 9.48 1.65 15.62
C THR A 125 8.70 0.50 16.23
N TYR A 126 7.69 -0.03 15.54
CA TYR A 126 6.80 -1.04 16.12
C TYR A 126 6.48 -2.21 15.18
N GLN A 127 6.11 -1.97 13.92
CA GLN A 127 5.55 -3.04 13.08
C GLN A 127 6.63 -3.92 12.44
N LYS A 128 7.65 -3.33 11.83
CA LYS A 128 8.64 -4.04 11.01
C LYS A 128 9.33 -5.17 11.78
N HIS A 129 9.61 -4.96 13.06
CA HIS A 129 10.26 -5.95 13.93
C HIS A 129 9.37 -7.13 14.35
N LYS A 130 8.06 -7.06 14.06
CA LYS A 130 7.07 -8.10 14.38
C LYS A 130 6.63 -8.90 13.17
N ILE A 131 7.19 -8.59 12.01
CA ILE A 131 6.79 -9.18 10.73
C ILE A 131 7.98 -9.96 10.20
N THR A 132 7.77 -11.25 9.97
CA THR A 132 8.80 -12.19 9.51
C THR A 132 9.23 -11.85 8.08
N ASN A 133 8.27 -11.58 7.21
CA ASN A 133 8.50 -11.30 5.78
C ASN A 133 8.18 -9.84 5.44
N ALA A 134 8.87 -8.91 6.10
CA ALA A 134 8.70 -7.48 5.87
C ALA A 134 9.61 -6.98 4.73
N PHE A 135 9.02 -6.28 3.76
CA PHE A 135 9.74 -5.63 2.67
C PHE A 135 9.38 -4.15 2.60
N GLU A 136 10.32 -3.36 2.10
CA GLU A 136 10.14 -1.94 1.82
C GLU A 136 10.47 -1.71 0.34
N ILE A 137 9.62 -0.95 -0.34
CA ILE A 137 9.82 -0.59 -1.75
C ILE A 137 9.75 0.92 -1.85
N GLU A 138 10.79 1.52 -2.42
CA GLU A 138 10.80 2.94 -2.76
C GLU A 138 9.95 3.19 -4.00
N TYR A 139 9.17 4.27 -3.98
CA TYR A 139 8.25 4.61 -5.07
C TYR A 139 8.98 4.80 -6.41
N GLU A 140 10.16 5.38 -6.35
CA GLU A 140 11.02 5.66 -7.49
C GLU A 140 11.56 4.38 -8.13
N ASP A 141 11.74 3.30 -7.35
CA ASP A 141 12.19 2.00 -7.87
C ASP A 141 11.15 1.37 -8.80
N LEU A 142 9.88 1.74 -8.67
CA LEU A 142 8.81 1.28 -9.57
C LEU A 142 8.99 1.78 -11.01
N ALA A 143 9.83 2.80 -11.24
CA ALA A 143 10.03 3.42 -12.55
C ALA A 143 10.62 2.48 -13.60
N VAL A 144 11.28 1.40 -13.18
CA VAL A 144 11.84 0.40 -14.10
C VAL A 144 10.82 -0.62 -14.60
N HIS A 145 9.62 -0.64 -14.01
CA HIS A 145 8.60 -1.61 -14.37
C HIS A 145 7.81 -1.15 -15.63
N PRO A 146 7.50 -2.04 -16.60
CA PRO A 146 6.82 -1.66 -17.85
C PRO A 146 5.44 -0.98 -17.69
N LEU A 147 4.75 -1.24 -16.57
CA LEU A 147 3.49 -0.59 -16.22
C LEU A 147 3.64 0.83 -15.63
N TRP A 148 4.86 1.33 -15.45
CA TRP A 148 5.09 2.67 -14.94
C TRP A 148 4.70 3.73 -15.96
N VAL A 149 4.03 4.79 -15.50
CA VAL A 149 3.72 5.96 -16.32
C VAL A 149 4.57 7.14 -15.81
N PRO A 150 5.34 7.84 -16.66
CA PRO A 150 6.14 9.01 -16.27
C PRO A 150 5.35 10.12 -15.59
N LYS A 151 5.99 10.95 -14.74
CA LYS A 151 5.29 11.99 -13.94
C LYS A 151 4.64 13.05 -14.84
N GLU A 152 5.29 13.35 -15.95
CA GLU A 152 4.93 14.34 -16.96
C GLU A 152 3.59 13.98 -17.62
N GLU A 153 3.32 12.69 -17.77
CA GLU A 153 2.11 12.13 -18.39
C GLU A 153 0.97 11.97 -17.37
N ARG A 154 1.27 12.08 -16.07
CA ARG A 154 0.31 11.88 -14.96
C ARG A 154 -0.40 13.15 -14.49
N ARG A 155 -0.23 14.27 -15.21
CA ARG A 155 -0.78 15.59 -14.80
C ARG A 155 -2.28 15.57 -14.53
N ASN A 156 -3.03 14.76 -15.29
CA ASN A 156 -4.49 14.65 -15.20
C ASN A 156 -4.95 13.41 -14.44
N PHE A 157 -4.04 12.65 -13.82
CA PHE A 157 -4.42 11.40 -13.17
C PHE A 157 -5.36 11.65 -11.99
N THR A 158 -6.53 11.01 -12.01
CA THR A 158 -7.44 10.99 -10.85
C THR A 158 -6.84 10.17 -9.70
N SER A 159 -7.57 10.00 -8.60
CA SER A 159 -7.04 9.37 -7.39
C SER A 159 -6.53 7.93 -7.61
N ARG A 160 -7.02 7.20 -8.62
CA ARG A 160 -6.69 5.78 -8.85
C ARG A 160 -6.21 5.45 -10.25
N GLN A 161 -6.03 6.47 -11.09
CA GLN A 161 -5.57 6.29 -12.45
C GLN A 161 -4.12 5.80 -12.46
N ILE A 162 -3.88 4.78 -13.27
CA ILE A 162 -2.59 4.10 -13.37
C ILE A 162 -2.16 3.88 -14.83
N ARG A 163 -3.03 4.24 -15.79
CA ARG A 163 -2.76 4.28 -17.23
C ARG A 163 -3.37 5.55 -17.84
N LEU A 164 -2.85 5.99 -18.98
CA LEU A 164 -3.45 7.07 -19.76
C LEU A 164 -4.85 6.64 -20.26
N GLY A 165 -5.86 7.49 -20.09
CA GLY A 165 -7.21 7.29 -20.65
C GLY A 165 -8.18 6.42 -19.84
N GLU A 166 -7.79 5.92 -18.66
CA GLU A 166 -8.73 5.48 -17.60
C GLU A 166 -9.37 6.68 -16.89
#